data_AF-A0A850ARE2-F1
#
_entry.id   AF-A0A850ARE2-F1
#
_cell.length_a   1.000
_cell.length_b   1.000
_cell.length_c   1.000
_cell.angle_alpha   90.00
_cell.angle_beta   90.00
_cell.angle_gamma   90.00
#
_symmetry.space_group_name_H-M   'P 1'
#
loop_
_entity.id
_entity.type
_entity.pdbx_description
1 polymer ?
#
loop_
_entity_poly.entity_id
_entity_poly.type
_entity_poly.pdbx_seq_one_letter_code
_entity_poly.pdbx_strand_id
1 'polypeptide(L)' 'MLYKAEIFGKDPKNPERVYYITADNIVDATIKARVKLKEENPNDELRVGRVEEVKGDVVDVSLP' A
#
# COMPACT_ATOMS: atom_id res chain seq x y z
N MET A 1 2.75 6.43 -11.52
CA MET A 1 1.60 6.81 -10.66
C MET A 1 1.85 6.32 -9.23
N LEU A 2 1.30 6.99 -8.21
CA LEU A 2 1.46 6.58 -6.81
C LEU A 2 0.28 5.73 -6.36
N TYR A 3 0.56 4.63 -5.67
CA TYR A 3 -0.43 3.71 -5.14
C TYR A 3 -0.25 3.54 -3.64
N LYS A 4 -1.35 3.43 -2.91
CA LYS A 4 -1.39 3.09 -1.49
C LYS A 4 -1.78 1.62 -1.37
N ALA A 5 -0.88 0.80 -0.87
CA ALA A 5 -1.11 -0.61 -0.58
C ALA A 5 -1.24 -0.80 0.94
N GLU A 6 -2.42 -1.17 1.40
CA GLU A 6 -2.71 -1.48 2.79
C GLU A 6 -2.38 -2.94 3.07
N ILE A 7 -1.59 -3.17 4.11
CA ILE A 7 -1.12 -4.48 4.56
C ILE A 7 -1.89 -4.86 5.82
N PHE A 8 -2.53 -6.02 5.78
CA PHE A 8 -3.32 -6.56 6.88
C PHE A 8 -2.63 -7.82 7.38
N GLY A 9 -2.50 -7.96 8.70
CA GLY A 9 -2.08 -9.22 9.30
C GLY A 9 -3.26 -10.05 9.73
N LYS A 10 -3.20 -10.53 10.97
CA LYS A 10 -4.20 -11.43 11.56
C LYS A 10 -5.57 -10.77 11.73
N ASP A 11 -5.58 -9.45 11.87
CA ASP A 11 -6.80 -8.64 11.96
C ASP A 11 -7.17 -8.03 10.59
N PRO A 12 -8.19 -8.56 9.89
CA PRO A 12 -8.58 -8.06 8.58
C PRO A 12 -9.33 -6.72 8.63
N LYS A 13 -9.62 -6.20 9.83
CA LYS A 13 -10.39 -4.95 10.01
C LYS A 13 -9.52 -3.70 10.01
N ASN A 14 -8.24 -3.81 10.40
CA ASN A 14 -7.34 -2.66 10.50
C ASN A 14 -6.06 -2.96 9.72
N PRO A 15 -5.64 -2.06 8.81
CA PRO A 15 -4.35 -2.21 8.16
C PRO A 15 -3.24 -2.00 9.19
N GLU A 16 -2.36 -2.99 9.35
CA GLU A 16 -1.21 -2.89 10.25
C GLU A 16 -0.11 -2.03 9.65
N ARG A 17 0.04 -2.03 8.32
CA ARG A 17 1.01 -1.19 7.61
C ARG A 17 0.41 -0.65 6.32
N VAL A 18 0.98 0.45 5.85
CA VAL A 18 0.63 1.06 4.57
C VAL A 18 1.91 1.31 3.79
N TYR A 19 1.97 0.80 2.56
CA TYR A 19 3.03 1.08 1.62
C TYR A 19 2.57 2.06 0.56
N TYR A 20 3.40 3.07 0.30
CA TYR A 20 3.25 3.95 -0.84
C TYR A 20 4.22 3.49 -1.93
N ILE A 21 3.68 3.11 -3.09
CA ILE A 21 4.44 2.44 -4.14
C ILE A 21 4.20 3.17 -5.46
N THR A 22 5.29 3.56 -6.09
CA THR A 22 5.24 4.14 -7.43
C THR A 22 5.27 3.02 -8.46
N ALA A 23 4.24 2.97 -9.31
CA ALA A 23 4.09 1.96 -10.35
C ALA A 23 3.39 2.53 -11.59
N ASP A 24 3.47 1.80 -12.70
CA ASP A 24 2.80 2.15 -13.96
C ASP A 24 1.31 1.80 -13.93
N ASN A 25 0.91 0.79 -13.15
CA ASN A 25 -0.48 0.38 -12.99
C ASN A 25 -0.71 -0.29 -11.63
N ILE A 26 -1.97 -0.49 -11.26
CA ILE A 26 -2.36 -1.11 -9.98
C ILE A 26 -1.86 -2.55 -9.82
N VAL A 27 -1.72 -3.30 -10.92
CA VAL A 27 -1.23 -4.68 -10.90
C VAL A 27 0.25 -4.70 -10.53
N ASP A 28 1.04 -3.84 -11.16
CA ASP A 28 2.46 -3.65 -10.88
C ASP A 28 2.69 -3.14 -9.44
N ALA A 29 1.86 -2.20 -8.98
CA ALA A 29 1.86 -1.74 -7.59
C ALA A 29 1.60 -2.89 -6.60
N THR A 30 0.63 -3.76 -6.90
CA THR A 30 0.28 -4.90 -6.05
C THR A 30 1.40 -5.94 -5.99
N ILE A 31 2.03 -6.24 -7.13
CA ILE A 31 3.16 -7.17 -7.19
C ILE A 31 4.32 -6.62 -6.39
N LYS A 32 4.70 -5.34 -6.60
CA LYS A 32 5.75 -4.68 -5.83
C LYS A 32 5.45 -4.65 -4.34
N ALA A 33 4.20 -4.38 -3.94
CA ALA A 33 3.77 -4.42 -2.54
C ALA A 33 4.01 -5.79 -1.93
N ARG A 34 3.66 -6.85 -2.67
CA ARG A 34 3.76 -8.22 -2.21
C ARG A 34 5.20 -8.72 -2.13
N VAL A 35 6.03 -8.35 -3.11
CA VAL A 35 7.47 -8.66 -3.09
C VAL A 35 8.13 -7.99 -1.90
N LYS A 36 7.93 -6.67 -1.75
CA LYS A 36 8.48 -5.91 -0.63
C LYS A 36 8.00 -6.46 0.73
N LEU A 37 6.71 -6.78 0.84
CA LEU A 37 6.15 -7.38 2.04
C LEU A 37 6.84 -8.71 2.37
N LYS A 38 7.07 -9.56 1.37
CA LYS A 38 7.73 -10.85 1.54
C LYS A 38 9.21 -10.72 1.90
N GLU A 39 9.89 -9.68 1.41
CA GLU A 39 11.28 -9.39 1.77
C GLU A 39 11.42 -8.87 3.20
N GLU A 40 10.56 -7.96 3.63
CA GLU A 40 10.60 -7.40 4.99
C GLU A 40 10.06 -8.38 6.04
N ASN A 41 9.10 -9.21 5.65
CA ASN A 41 8.32 -10.05 6.55
C ASN A 41 8.09 -11.45 5.95
N PRO A 42 9.16 -12.26 5.76
CA PRO A 42 9.06 -13.56 5.09
C PRO A 42 8.27 -14.61 5.88
N ASN A 43 8.14 -14.43 7.20
CA ASN A 43 7.44 -15.34 8.11
C ASN A 43 6.12 -14.76 8.67
N ASP A 44 5.82 -13.51 8.35
CA ASP A 44 4.73 -12.78 8.98
C ASP A 44 3.43 -13.09 8.22
N GLU A 45 2.33 -13.30 8.95
CA GLU A 45 1.00 -13.62 8.39
C GLU A 45 0.38 -12.42 7.61
N LEU A 46 1.18 -11.38 7.37
CA LEU A 46 0.82 -10.18 6.64
C LEU A 46 0.50 -10.49 5.18
N ARG A 47 -0.58 -9.88 4.70
CA ARG A 47 -1.03 -9.98 3.31
C ARG A 47 -1.28 -8.58 2.78
N VAL A 48 -0.93 -8.38 1.51
CA VAL A 48 -1.38 -7.20 0.77
C VAL A 48 -2.89 -7.30 0.64
N GLY A 49 -3.61 -6.36 1.25
CA GLY A 49 -5.06 -6.28 1.16
C GLY A 49 -5.44 -5.37 0.01
N ARG A 50 -5.84 -4.14 0.33
CA ARG A 50 -6.34 -3.20 -0.66
C ARG A 50 -5.19 -2.36 -1.23
N VAL A 51 -5.13 -2.31 -2.56
CA VAL A 51 -4.25 -1.39 -3.28
C VAL A 51 -5.14 -0.40 -4.00
N GLU A 52 -4.98 0.88 -3.71
CA GLU A 52 -5.72 1.95 -4.37
C GLU A 52 -4.73 2.93 -5.01
N GLU A 53 -5.10 3.46 -6.17
CA GLU A 53 -4.39 4.58 -6.78
C GLU A 53 -4.60 5.81 -5.90
N VAL A 54 -3.51 6.44 -5.47
CA VAL A 54 -3.59 7.75 -4.83
C VAL A 54 -3.83 8.76 -5.94
N LYS A 55 -5.09 8.93 -6.31
CA LYS A 55 -5.53 10.07 -7.11
C LYS A 55 -5.29 11.29 -6.25
N GLY A 56 -4.34 12.12 -6.66
CA GLY A 56 -3.95 13.32 -5.95
C GLY A 56 -5.11 14.32 -5.93
N ASP A 57 -6.06 14.13 -5.04
CA ASP A 57 -6.73 15.24 -4.39
C ASP A 57 -5.75 15.73 -3.33
N VAL A 58 -4.75 16.49 -3.79
CA VAL A 58 -3.98 17.34 -2.90
C VAL A 58 -5.01 18.30 -2.34
N VAL A 59 -5.47 18.05 -1.11
CA VAL A 59 -6.16 19.08 -0.34
C VAL A 59 -5.22 20.28 -0.35
N ASP A 60 -5.67 21.36 -1.01
CA ASP A 60 -5.03 22.68 -1.01
C ASP A 60 -4.98 23.14 0.44
N VAL A 61 -3.96 22.71 1.18
CA VAL A 61 -3.61 23.33 2.44
C VAL A 61 -2.95 24.64 2.06
N SER A 62 -3.79 25.65 1.83
CA SER A 62 -3.42 27.05 2.00
C SER A 62 -2.84 27.20 3.41
N LEU A 63 -1.52 27.05 3.50
CA LEU A 63 -0.78 27.45 4.67
C LEU A 63 -0.93 28.99 4.77
N PRO A 64 -1.33 29.52 5.93
CA PRO A 64 -1.63 30.93 6.12
C PRO A 64 -0.42 31.84 5.91
#